data_AF-A0A3P7IXN6-F1
#
_entry.id   AF-A0A3P7IXN6-F1
#
_cell.length_a   1.000
_cell.length_b   1.000
_cell.length_c   1.000
_cell.angle_alpha   90.00
_cell.angle_beta   90.00
_cell.angle_gamma   90.00
#
_symmetry.space_group_name_H-M   'P 1'
#
loop_
_entity.id
_entity.type
_entity.pdbx_description
1 polymer ?
#
loop_
_entity_poly.entity_id
_entity_poly.type
_entity_poly.pdbx_seq_one_letter_code
_entity_poly.pdbx_strand_id
1 'polypeptide(L)'
;MLPFSPRYGISDGVMRNALPPNSELKWDTVKDYDGKYVIPYTITGTYDDSEKQIIYAAMKKIDANTCIRFHARSNEKDYIDIQNSEGEG
;
A
#
# COMPACT_ATOMS: atom_id res chain seq x y z
N MET A 1 -34.21 -30.07 1.23
CA MET A 1 -32.73 -30.12 1.29
C MET A 1 -32.21 -28.83 0.68
N LEU A 2 -31.77 -27.90 1.52
CA LEU A 2 -31.00 -26.72 1.09
C LEU A 2 -29.61 -26.88 1.70
N PRO A 3 -28.51 -26.83 0.94
CA PRO A 3 -27.19 -26.77 1.54
C PRO A 3 -27.01 -25.37 2.15
N PHE A 4 -26.80 -25.34 3.47
CA PHE A 4 -26.47 -24.14 4.20
C PHE A 4 -25.13 -23.58 3.71
N SER A 5 -25.14 -22.30 3.35
CA SER A 5 -23.97 -21.51 2.97
C SER A 5 -22.85 -21.58 4.02
N PRO A 6 -21.57 -21.67 3.63
CA PRO A 6 -20.48 -21.62 4.60
C PRO A 6 -20.34 -20.18 5.11
N ARG A 7 -20.52 -20.00 6.42
CA ARG A 7 -20.12 -18.80 7.16
C ARG A 7 -18.63 -18.57 6.94
N TYR A 8 -18.31 -17.55 6.16
CA TYR A 8 -16.94 -17.06 6.02
C TYR A 8 -16.60 -16.27 7.29
N GLY A 9 -15.65 -16.76 8.08
CA GLY A 9 -15.15 -16.05 9.25
C GLY A 9 -14.77 -16.95 10.42
N ILE A 10 -13.90 -17.94 10.20
CA ILE A 10 -13.10 -18.52 11.29
C ILE A 10 -11.68 -18.02 11.08
N SER A 11 -11.24 -17.13 11.97
CA SER A 11 -9.82 -16.90 12.20
C SER A 11 -9.37 -18.02 13.15
N ASP A 12 -8.53 -18.94 12.66
CA ASP A 12 -8.07 -20.14 13.38
C ASP A 12 -7.13 -19.84 14.57
N GLY A 13 -7.34 -18.76 15.33
CA GLY A 13 -6.50 -18.38 16.47
C GLY A 13 -5.03 -18.07 16.13
N VAL A 14 -4.66 -18.07 14.84
CA VAL A 14 -3.31 -17.78 14.38
C VAL A 14 -3.13 -16.28 14.22
N MET A 15 -2.28 -15.69 15.05
CA MET A 15 -1.82 -14.32 14.84
C MET A 15 -0.95 -14.25 13.58
N ARG A 16 -1.35 -13.41 12.63
CA ARG A 16 -0.60 -13.12 11.40
C ARG A 16 -0.17 -11.65 11.44
N ASN A 17 1.05 -11.36 10.98
CA ASN A 17 1.54 -9.99 10.84
C ASN A 17 0.98 -9.27 9.60
N ALA A 18 0.12 -9.94 8.81
CA ALA A 18 -0.43 -9.44 7.56
C ALA A 18 -1.95 -9.44 7.60
N LEU A 19 -2.54 -8.51 6.86
CA LEU A 19 -3.98 -8.45 6.64
C LEU A 19 -4.48 -9.74 5.97
N PRO A 20 -5.70 -10.20 6.32
CA PRO A 20 -6.26 -11.41 5.72
C PRO A 20 -6.43 -11.25 4.20
N PRO A 21 -6.44 -12.33 3.42
CA PRO A 21 -6.57 -12.28 1.96
C PRO A 21 -7.74 -11.43 1.45
N ASN A 22 -8.88 -11.45 2.15
CA ASN A 22 -10.11 -10.77 1.75
C ASN A 22 -10.31 -9.41 2.46
N SER A 23 -9.24 -8.81 3.01
CA SER A 23 -9.34 -7.48 3.62
C SER A 23 -9.47 -6.39 2.55
N GLU A 24 -10.40 -5.47 2.76
CA GLU A 24 -10.57 -4.26 1.95
C GLU A 24 -9.52 -3.18 2.25
N LEU A 25 -8.66 -3.38 3.25
CA LEU A 25 -7.63 -2.43 3.68
C LEU A 25 -6.32 -2.61 2.92
N LYS A 26 -6.40 -2.87 1.61
CA LYS A 26 -5.25 -3.19 0.76
C LYS A 26 -5.15 -2.26 -0.44
N TRP A 27 -3.94 -2.09 -0.93
CA TRP A 27 -3.67 -1.47 -2.23
C TRP A 27 -3.88 -2.49 -3.34
N ASP A 28 -5.13 -2.69 -3.77
CA ASP A 28 -5.47 -3.69 -4.80
C ASP A 28 -6.33 -3.17 -5.96
N THR A 29 -6.74 -1.90 -5.93
CA THR A 29 -7.70 -1.32 -6.87
C THR A 29 -7.05 -0.70 -8.10
N VAL A 30 -5.85 -0.10 -7.96
CA VAL A 30 -5.18 0.60 -9.06
C VAL A 30 -4.05 -0.25 -9.63
N LYS A 31 -4.07 -0.46 -10.95
CA LYS A 31 -3.03 -1.18 -11.67
C LYS A 31 -2.48 -0.40 -12.86
N ASP A 32 -1.20 -0.58 -13.14
CA ASP A 32 -0.57 -0.08 -14.36
C ASP A 32 -0.90 -0.97 -15.58
N TYR A 33 -0.37 -0.58 -16.74
CA TYR A 33 -0.56 -1.32 -17.99
C TYR A 33 -0.02 -2.76 -17.92
N ASP A 34 1.01 -2.99 -17.11
CA ASP A 34 1.64 -4.31 -16.89
C ASP A 34 0.94 -5.14 -15.80
N GLY A 35 -0.17 -4.63 -15.24
CA GLY A 35 -0.96 -5.30 -14.21
C GLY A 35 -0.35 -5.23 -12.80
N LYS A 36 0.62 -4.35 -12.57
CA LYS A 36 1.28 -4.13 -11.28
C LYS A 36 0.49 -3.11 -10.46
N TYR A 37 0.52 -3.24 -9.14
CA TYR A 37 -0.25 -2.41 -8.22
C TYR A 37 0.38 -1.03 -8.06
N VAL A 38 -0.39 0.01 -8.35
CA VAL A 38 0.06 1.40 -8.24
C VAL A 38 -0.31 1.95 -6.87
N ILE A 39 0.66 2.54 -6.20
CA ILE A 39 0.50 3.26 -4.93
C ILE A 39 0.80 4.74 -5.21
N PRO A 40 -0.22 5.61 -5.24
CA PRO A 40 -0.04 7.05 -5.35
C PRO A 40 0.62 7.58 -4.08
N TYR A 41 1.57 8.53 -4.22
CA TYR A 41 2.20 9.18 -3.08
C TYR A 41 2.39 10.68 -3.29
N THR A 42 2.47 11.41 -2.17
CA THR A 42 2.94 12.78 -2.10
C THR A 42 3.96 12.90 -0.97
N ILE A 43 4.78 13.96 -1.02
CA ILE A 43 5.73 14.29 0.04
C ILE A 43 5.40 15.72 0.45
N THR A 44 4.58 15.88 1.49
CA THR A 44 4.25 17.20 2.06
C THR A 44 5.24 17.60 3.16
N GLY A 45 5.92 16.62 3.77
CA GLY A 45 6.98 16.85 4.75
C GLY A 45 8.15 17.66 4.17
N THR A 46 8.79 18.44 5.03
CA THR A 46 9.95 19.26 4.65
C THR A 46 11.23 18.45 4.77
N TYR A 47 11.62 17.79 3.69
CA TYR A 47 12.86 17.02 3.60
C TYR A 47 13.91 17.76 2.80
N ASP A 48 15.18 17.59 3.20
CA ASP A 48 16.29 17.99 2.36
C ASP A 48 16.47 17.04 1.15
N ASP A 49 17.32 17.42 0.20
CA ASP A 49 17.51 16.63 -1.01
C ASP A 49 18.11 15.25 -0.72
N SER A 50 18.95 15.12 0.30
CA SER A 50 19.56 13.84 0.67
C SER A 50 18.52 12.87 1.26
N GLU A 51 17.62 13.36 2.09
CA GLU A 51 16.51 12.60 2.66
C GLU A 51 15.52 12.17 1.57
N LYS A 52 15.19 13.07 0.63
CA LYS A 52 14.36 12.72 -0.54
C LYS A 52 15.00 11.62 -1.38
N GLN A 53 16.32 11.68 -1.60
CA GLN A 53 17.02 10.61 -2.33
C GLN A 53 16.90 9.26 -1.60
N ILE A 54 16.95 9.23 -0.27
CA ILE A 54 16.75 8.01 0.51
C ILE A 54 15.33 7.47 0.32
N ILE A 55 14.31 8.34 0.36
CA ILE A 55 12.90 7.96 0.12
C ILE A 55 12.75 7.36 -1.28
N TYR A 56 13.25 8.03 -2.31
CA TYR A 56 13.16 7.54 -3.68
C TYR A 56 13.94 6.25 -3.90
N ALA A 57 15.11 6.10 -3.27
CA ALA A 57 15.89 4.87 -3.33
C ALA A 57 15.13 3.68 -2.70
N ALA A 58 14.44 3.90 -1.58
CA ALA A 58 13.60 2.89 -0.95
C ALA A 58 12.42 2.49 -1.85
N MET A 59 11.70 3.47 -2.42
CA MET A 59 10.62 3.22 -3.38
C MET A 59 11.11 2.40 -4.58
N LYS A 60 12.25 2.78 -5.16
CA LYS A 60 12.87 2.08 -6.29
C LYS A 60 13.27 0.65 -5.94
N LYS A 61 13.76 0.41 -4.72
CA LYS A 61 14.11 -0.94 -4.25
C LYS A 61 12.89 -1.84 -4.16
N ILE A 62 11.76 -1.32 -3.70
CA ILE A 62 10.49 -2.08 -3.65
C ILE A 62 9.98 -2.36 -5.07
N ASP A 63 10.00 -1.35 -5.94
CA ASP A 63 9.62 -1.45 -7.35
C ASP A 63 10.39 -2.57 -8.08
N ALA A 64 11.71 -2.61 -7.90
CA ALA A 64 12.59 -3.58 -8.54
C ALA A 64 12.35 -5.03 -8.08
N ASN A 65 11.82 -5.26 -6.88
CA ASN A 65 11.71 -6.59 -6.27
C ASN A 65 10.26 -7.09 -6.11
N THR A 66 9.27 -6.26 -6.43
CA THR A 66 7.85 -6.56 -6.22
C THR A 66 6.99 -6.08 -7.38
N CYS A 67 5.69 -6.38 -7.31
CA CYS A 67 4.69 -5.84 -8.24
C CYS A 67 4.08 -4.52 -7.76
N ILE A 68 4.76 -3.77 -6.87
CA ILE A 68 4.31 -2.47 -6.38
C ILE A 68 4.99 -1.36 -7.20
N ARG A 69 4.25 -0.32 -7.58
CA ARG A 69 4.75 0.83 -8.33
C ARG A 69 4.35 2.12 -7.63
N PHE A 70 5.32 2.99 -7.33
CA PHE A 70 5.06 4.27 -6.70
C PHE A 70 4.91 5.35 -7.78
N HIS A 71 3.78 6.06 -7.77
CA HIS A 71 3.52 7.15 -8.71
C HIS A 71 3.22 8.43 -7.94
N ALA A 72 3.71 9.56 -8.46
CA ALA A 72 3.33 10.86 -7.94
C ALA A 72 1.81 11.02 -8.06
N ARG A 73 1.16 11.34 -6.95
CA ARG A 73 -0.29 11.50 -6.89
C ARG A 73 -0.74 12.59 -7.86
N SER A 74 -1.83 12.31 -8.56
CA SER A 74 -2.58 13.28 -9.36
C SER A 74 -3.87 13.66 -8.65
N ASN A 75 -4.87 12.77 -8.66
CA ASN A 75 -6.23 13.03 -8.15
C ASN A 75 -6.80 11.84 -7.35
N GLU A 76 -5.97 10.86 -7.01
CA GLU A 76 -6.38 9.64 -6.33
C GLU A 76 -6.87 9.98 -4.92
N LYS A 77 -7.97 9.31 -4.52
CA LYS A 77 -8.57 9.49 -3.20
C LYS A 77 -7.68 8.92 -2.10
N ASP A 78 -7.20 7.70 -2.31
CA ASP A 78 -6.35 6.97 -1.39
C ASP A 78 -4.89 7.08 -1.89
N TYR A 79 -4.00 7.59 -1.04
CA TYR A 79 -2.59 7.82 -1.35
C TYR A 79 -1.76 7.82 -0.06
N ILE A 80 -0.44 7.67 -0.21
CA ILE A 80 0.50 7.84 0.89
C ILE A 80 0.93 9.31 0.96
N ASP A 81 0.82 9.92 2.13
CA ASP A 81 1.44 11.20 2.43
C ASP A 81 2.67 10.99 3.31
N ILE A 82 3.84 11.38 2.79
CA ILE A 82 5.10 11.24 3.51
C ILE A 82 5.38 12.55 4.24
N GLN A 83 5.28 12.50 5.56
CA GLN A 83 5.42 13.65 6.45
C GLN A 83 6.54 13.45 7.47
N ASN A 84 7.14 14.56 7.92
CA ASN A 84 8.18 14.58 8.95
C ASN A 84 7.74 15.30 10.24
N SER A 85 6.42 15.40 10.44
CA SER A 85 5.81 15.93 11.66
C SER A 85 5.50 14.78 12.63
N GLU A 86 5.65 15.03 13.94
CA GLU A 86 5.26 14.04 14.94
C GLU A 86 3.77 13.68 14.81
N GLY A 87 3.47 12.37 14.75
CA GLY A 87 2.09 11.87 14.72
C GLY A 87 1.44 11.81 13.33
N GLU A 88 2.16 12.14 12.26
CA GLU A 88 1.62 12.27 10.89
C GLU A 88 2.16 11.20 9.91
N GLY A 89 2.73 10.10 10.43
CA GLY A 89 3.36 9.02 9.64
C GLY A 89 2.78 7.63 9.88
#